data_AF-A0A098F466-F1
#
_entry.id   AF-A0A098F466-F1
#
_cell.length_a   1.000
_cell.length_b   1.000
_cell.length_c   1.000
_cell.angle_alpha   90.00
_cell.angle_beta   90.00
_cell.angle_gamma   90.00
#
_symmetry.space_group_name_H-M   'P 1'
#
loop_
_entity.id
_entity.type
_entity.pdbx_description
1 polymer ?
#
loop_
_entity_poly.entity_id
_entity_poly.type
_entity_poly.pdbx_seq_one_letter_code
_entity_poly.pdbx_strand_id
1 'polypeptide(L)'
;MKYETIKSVLLTLLVFLSMGMTWALWTYQPNYDSFKSGKTIEEVKMGEKKEDSRIIKPDRIIYHIEDKHYGSTAVGDIDKLMKEMAGWVLFDVKNFTEQAGTFKQAVHGEEKVEIIFPHEVPIEVFRNIVQFEQKKVPSFRFDRMVIDMKTLHKDRGAVYFANVRNQEIYVSYISQSFLTQFNRSFYAKASQNPSYFAYNVTGKRTLFLPEEETEMMEYTYLPINLDSELFKEALFKNPSLVQKSFVGSEEEYTNDSSKLNIYSDENRLVFVNPSEETDYSGSTNLLKRSIDFINEHGGWTDPYRFAYLDEAKQRVTFRLYSIDGYPVFNERGLSEITQVWGRNEITRFTRSTFAMELPLQYTKATRPSGRQALEYLENKENFRPELLENLVLGYRMERDSQSNRLITLKPAWFYLYNKRWMEISPEDLGGLKRGLE
;
A
#
# COMPACT_ATOMS: atom_id res chain seq x y z
N MET A 1 -56.71 -58.37 -39.10
CA MET A 1 -55.27 -58.04 -39.23
C MET A 1 -54.56 -58.51 -37.96
N LYS A 2 -53.45 -59.23 -38.09
CA LYS A 2 -52.78 -59.92 -36.97
C LYS A 2 -52.15 -58.89 -36.03
N TYR A 3 -52.29 -59.10 -34.73
CA TYR A 3 -51.81 -58.20 -33.66
C TYR A 3 -50.32 -57.82 -33.81
N GLU A 4 -49.52 -58.77 -34.30
CA GLU A 4 -48.11 -58.59 -34.66
C GLU A 4 -47.88 -57.52 -35.74
N THR A 5 -48.75 -57.44 -36.76
CA THR A 5 -48.62 -56.47 -37.85
C THR A 5 -48.87 -55.04 -37.36
N ILE A 6 -49.80 -54.86 -36.41
CA ILE A 6 -50.09 -53.55 -35.80
C ILE A 6 -48.93 -53.08 -34.93
N LYS A 7 -48.31 -53.99 -34.16
CA LYS A 7 -47.11 -53.68 -33.37
C LYS A 7 -45.94 -53.27 -34.25
N SER A 8 -45.69 -53.99 -35.35
CA SER A 8 -44.60 -53.65 -36.26
C SER A 8 -44.81 -52.30 -36.95
N VAL A 9 -46.05 -51.98 -37.34
CA VAL A 9 -46.39 -50.68 -37.93
C VAL A 9 -46.23 -49.55 -36.91
N LEU A 10 -46.73 -49.75 -35.68
CA LEU A 10 -46.61 -48.77 -34.59
C LEU A 10 -45.14 -48.51 -34.24
N LEU A 11 -44.34 -49.57 -34.12
CA LEU A 11 -42.92 -49.48 -33.81
C LEU A 11 -42.16 -48.74 -34.92
N THR A 12 -42.44 -49.07 -36.19
CA THR A 12 -41.83 -48.40 -37.34
C THR A 12 -42.16 -46.90 -37.34
N LEU A 13 -43.41 -46.53 -37.06
CA LEU A 13 -43.83 -45.14 -36.96
C LEU A 13 -43.12 -44.40 -35.81
N LEU A 14 -42.94 -45.06 -34.65
CA LEU A 14 -42.20 -44.52 -33.51
C LEU A 14 -40.72 -44.28 -33.83
N VAL A 15 -40.09 -45.18 -34.59
CA VAL A 15 -38.70 -45.02 -35.04
C VAL A 15 -38.56 -43.81 -35.96
N PHE A 16 -39.47 -43.64 -36.93
CA PHE A 16 -39.45 -42.46 -37.81
C PHE A 16 -39.73 -41.16 -37.05
N LEU A 17 -40.62 -41.16 -36.06
CA LEU A 17 -40.88 -40.00 -35.23
C LEU A 17 -39.65 -39.62 -34.38
N SER A 18 -38.95 -40.61 -33.84
CA SER A 18 -37.71 -40.43 -33.08
C SER A 18 -36.58 -39.86 -33.95
N MET A 19 -36.41 -40.37 -35.17
CA MET A 19 -35.47 -39.80 -36.13
C MET A 19 -35.84 -38.36 -36.51
N GLY A 20 -37.13 -38.06 -36.71
CA GLY A 20 -37.62 -36.72 -36.98
C GLY A 20 -37.35 -35.73 -35.84
N MET A 21 -37.61 -36.14 -34.59
CA MET A 21 -37.28 -35.34 -33.41
C MET A 21 -35.76 -35.14 -33.24
N THR A 22 -34.98 -36.19 -33.48
CA THR A 22 -33.52 -36.11 -33.38
C THR A 22 -32.97 -35.15 -34.42
N TRP A 23 -33.46 -35.23 -35.66
CA TRP A 23 -33.11 -34.28 -36.71
C TRP A 23 -33.54 -32.86 -36.36
N ALA A 24 -34.77 -32.67 -35.85
CA ALA A 24 -35.26 -31.38 -35.41
C ALA A 24 -34.40 -30.77 -34.29
N LEU A 25 -33.92 -31.56 -33.31
CA LEU A 25 -32.99 -31.08 -32.29
C LEU A 25 -31.61 -30.72 -32.87
N TRP A 26 -31.17 -31.41 -33.91
CA TRP A 26 -29.88 -31.17 -34.55
C TRP A 26 -29.89 -29.95 -35.47
N THR A 27 -31.02 -29.65 -36.12
CA THR A 27 -31.22 -28.45 -36.95
C THR A 27 -31.85 -27.28 -36.21
N TYR A 28 -32.26 -27.47 -34.94
CA TYR A 28 -32.70 -26.37 -34.08
C TYR A 28 -31.49 -25.51 -33.69
N GLN A 29 -31.23 -24.47 -34.48
CA GLN A 29 -30.53 -23.29 -33.99
C GLN A 29 -31.52 -22.47 -33.17
N PRO A 30 -31.37 -22.37 -31.84
CA PRO A 30 -32.16 -21.44 -31.08
C PRO A 30 -31.82 -20.06 -31.64
N ASN A 31 -32.83 -19.33 -32.11
CA ASN A 31 -32.67 -17.90 -32.30
C ASN A 31 -32.58 -17.32 -30.89
N TYR A 32 -31.39 -17.39 -30.30
CA TYR A 32 -31.02 -16.45 -29.27
C TYR A 32 -31.06 -15.12 -30.01
N ASP A 33 -32.20 -14.43 -29.96
CA ASP A 33 -32.15 -13.00 -29.81
C ASP A 33 -31.07 -12.80 -28.77
N SER A 34 -29.91 -12.30 -29.23
CA SER A 34 -28.82 -11.97 -28.33
C SER A 34 -29.51 -11.27 -27.19
N PHE A 35 -29.50 -11.92 -26.01
CA PHE A 35 -29.71 -11.20 -24.79
C PHE A 35 -28.73 -10.06 -24.99
N LYS A 36 -29.26 -8.85 -25.23
CA LYS A 36 -28.47 -7.64 -25.11
C LYS A 36 -27.99 -7.79 -23.68
N SER A 37 -26.78 -8.34 -23.55
CA SER A 37 -26.00 -8.37 -22.34
C SER A 37 -26.18 -6.95 -21.87
N GLY A 38 -26.97 -6.77 -20.81
CA GLY A 38 -27.24 -5.44 -20.27
C GLY A 38 -25.86 -4.82 -20.15
N LYS A 39 -25.65 -3.72 -20.91
CA LYS A 39 -24.33 -3.13 -21.22
C LYS A 39 -23.29 -3.73 -20.28
N THR A 40 -22.41 -4.61 -20.78
CA THR A 40 -21.21 -4.95 -20.02
C THR A 40 -20.66 -3.60 -19.59
N ILE A 41 -20.78 -3.29 -18.30
CA ILE A 41 -20.35 -2.01 -17.76
C ILE A 41 -18.87 -2.04 -18.09
N GLU A 42 -18.44 -1.23 -19.05
CA GLU A 42 -17.01 -1.10 -19.32
C GLU A 42 -16.39 -0.79 -17.96
N GLU A 43 -15.51 -1.68 -17.48
CA GLU A 43 -14.86 -1.46 -16.20
C GLU A 43 -14.21 -0.08 -16.26
N VAL A 44 -14.63 0.82 -15.38
CA VAL A 44 -14.05 2.14 -15.25
C VAL A 44 -12.56 1.93 -14.98
N LYS A 45 -11.71 2.32 -15.92
CA LYS A 45 -10.26 2.11 -15.84
C LYS A 45 -9.55 3.45 -15.78
N MET A 46 -9.30 3.93 -14.57
CA MET A 46 -8.50 5.14 -14.34
C MET A 46 -6.99 4.89 -14.41
N GLY A 47 -6.57 3.66 -14.15
CA GLY A 47 -5.19 3.23 -13.98
C GLY A 47 -5.14 1.71 -13.90
N GLU A 48 -4.36 1.17 -12.96
CA GLU A 48 -4.14 -0.27 -12.83
C GLU A 48 -4.85 -0.86 -11.61
N LYS A 49 -5.11 -2.17 -11.66
CA LYS A 49 -5.38 -3.00 -10.48
C LYS A 49 -4.04 -3.50 -9.93
N LYS A 50 -3.88 -3.53 -8.61
CA LYS A 50 -2.64 -3.96 -7.95
C LYS A 50 -2.92 -5.03 -6.91
N GLU A 51 -2.04 -6.02 -6.85
CA GLU A 51 -2.04 -7.02 -5.78
C GLU A 51 -1.73 -6.38 -4.42
N ASP A 52 -2.22 -6.98 -3.34
CA ASP A 52 -1.97 -6.53 -1.97
C ASP A 52 -0.46 -6.40 -1.68
N SER A 53 0.36 -7.31 -2.23
CA SER A 53 1.84 -7.32 -2.13
C SER A 53 2.52 -6.10 -2.77
N ARG A 54 1.83 -5.44 -3.72
CA ARG A 54 2.31 -4.23 -4.39
C ARG A 54 1.98 -2.97 -3.59
N ILE A 55 0.95 -3.02 -2.75
CA ILE A 55 0.45 -1.89 -1.95
C ILE A 55 0.99 -1.93 -0.51
N ILE A 56 1.00 -3.10 0.12
CA ILE A 56 1.50 -3.30 1.50
C ILE A 56 2.94 -3.76 1.39
N LYS A 57 3.86 -2.80 1.51
CA LYS A 57 5.31 -3.04 1.44
C LYS A 57 6.03 -2.40 2.62
N PRO A 58 7.19 -2.94 3.01
CA PRO A 58 8.07 -2.27 3.93
C PRO A 58 8.71 -1.03 3.29
N ASP A 59 9.04 -0.06 4.14
CA ASP A 59 9.81 1.13 3.76
C ASP A 59 11.30 0.83 3.69
N ARG A 60 11.79 -0.08 4.53
CA ARG A 60 13.21 -0.43 4.61
C ARG A 60 13.46 -1.79 5.26
N ILE A 61 14.65 -2.31 5.01
CA ILE A 61 15.21 -3.49 5.66
C ILE A 61 16.45 -3.05 6.44
N ILE A 62 16.58 -3.49 7.70
CA ILE A 62 17.77 -3.26 8.54
C ILE A 62 18.36 -4.61 8.94
N TYR A 63 19.68 -4.74 8.82
CA TYR A 63 20.46 -5.92 9.15
C TYR A 63 21.36 -5.62 10.35
N HIS A 64 21.31 -6.46 11.39
CA HIS A 64 22.10 -6.32 12.61
C HIS A 64 23.22 -7.35 12.64
N ILE A 65 24.47 -6.90 12.48
CA ILE A 65 25.66 -7.76 12.35
C ILE A 65 26.77 -7.21 13.22
N GLU A 66 27.19 -7.96 14.25
CA GLU A 66 28.34 -7.60 15.11
C GLU A 66 28.29 -6.13 15.57
N ASP A 67 27.18 -5.74 16.21
CA ASP A 67 26.86 -4.36 16.65
C ASP A 67 26.80 -3.27 15.56
N LYS A 68 26.96 -3.62 14.28
CA LYS A 68 26.76 -2.71 13.15
C LYS A 68 25.38 -2.88 12.55
N HIS A 69 24.87 -1.80 11.98
CA HIS A 69 23.60 -1.79 11.27
C HIS A 69 23.81 -1.40 9.81
N TYR A 70 23.24 -2.18 8.92
CA TYR A 70 23.20 -1.92 7.49
C TYR A 70 21.76 -1.87 7.04
N GLY A 71 21.42 -1.08 6.02
CA GLY A 71 20.04 -0.97 5.60
C GLY A 71 19.83 -0.64 4.15
N SER A 72 18.69 -1.06 3.61
CA SER A 72 18.27 -0.74 2.24
C SER A 72 16.84 -0.24 2.20
N THR A 73 16.64 0.84 1.45
CA THR A 73 15.36 1.44 1.05
C THR A 73 15.10 1.26 -0.44
N ALA A 74 16.02 0.63 -1.18
CA ALA A 74 15.98 0.56 -2.64
C ALA A 74 14.81 -0.31 -3.12
N VAL A 75 14.04 0.20 -4.09
CA VAL A 75 12.87 -0.51 -4.63
C VAL A 75 13.22 -1.93 -5.10
N GLY A 76 14.36 -2.11 -5.75
CA GLY A 76 14.81 -3.42 -6.22
C GLY A 76 14.98 -4.45 -5.08
N ASP A 77 15.55 -4.02 -3.95
CA ASP A 77 15.75 -4.89 -2.79
C ASP A 77 14.42 -5.22 -2.09
N ILE A 78 13.56 -4.21 -1.92
CA ILE A 78 12.22 -4.39 -1.34
C ILE A 78 11.36 -5.31 -2.22
N ASP A 79 11.35 -5.11 -3.55
CA ASP A 79 10.58 -5.95 -4.47
C ASP A 79 11.09 -7.39 -4.48
N LYS A 80 12.42 -7.57 -4.46
CA LYS A 80 13.04 -8.89 -4.34
C LYS A 80 12.68 -9.57 -3.03
N LEU A 81 12.69 -8.83 -1.91
CA LEU A 81 12.27 -9.33 -0.60
C LEU A 81 10.81 -9.79 -0.64
N MET A 82 9.90 -8.93 -1.11
CA MET A 82 8.47 -9.25 -1.18
C MET A 82 8.22 -10.48 -2.06
N LYS A 83 8.93 -10.60 -3.18
CA LYS A 83 8.84 -11.78 -4.06
C LYS A 83 9.34 -13.05 -3.38
N GLU A 84 10.42 -12.98 -2.60
CA GLU A 84 10.93 -14.13 -1.85
C GLU A 84 9.96 -14.54 -0.73
N MET A 85 9.45 -13.57 0.04
CA MET A 85 8.48 -13.83 1.11
C MET A 85 7.15 -14.38 0.61
N ALA A 86 6.69 -13.98 -0.58
CA ALA A 86 5.46 -14.53 -1.17
C ALA A 86 5.52 -16.06 -1.38
N GLY A 87 6.73 -16.63 -1.47
CA GLY A 87 6.94 -18.08 -1.54
C GLY A 87 7.02 -18.78 -0.19
N TRP A 88 7.03 -18.05 0.93
CA TRP A 88 7.16 -18.63 2.26
C TRP A 88 5.86 -19.24 2.76
N VAL A 89 6.01 -20.29 3.56
CA VAL A 89 4.93 -20.89 4.33
C VAL A 89 5.27 -20.74 5.80
N LEU A 90 4.51 -19.90 6.50
CA LEU A 90 4.62 -19.64 7.93
C LEU A 90 3.78 -20.64 8.71
N PHE A 91 4.33 -21.20 9.78
CA PHE A 91 3.63 -22.14 10.65
C PHE A 91 3.86 -21.81 12.13
N ASP A 92 3.10 -22.48 13.01
CA ASP A 92 3.21 -22.35 14.47
C ASP A 92 3.15 -20.91 15.00
N VAL A 93 2.23 -20.10 14.47
CA VAL A 93 2.01 -18.72 14.95
C VAL A 93 1.46 -18.74 16.37
N LYS A 94 2.12 -18.01 17.27
CA LYS A 94 1.71 -17.85 18.67
C LYS A 94 2.18 -16.52 19.25
N ASN A 95 1.47 -16.03 20.26
CA ASN A 95 1.96 -14.91 21.06
C ASN A 95 3.24 -15.36 21.79
N PHE A 96 4.27 -14.53 21.72
CA PHE A 96 5.61 -14.77 22.27
C PHE A 96 6.10 -13.57 23.11
N THR A 97 5.21 -12.64 23.46
CA THR A 97 5.56 -11.36 24.08
C THR A 97 6.31 -11.55 25.39
N GLU A 98 5.84 -12.43 26.27
CA GLU A 98 6.47 -12.68 27.58
C GLU A 98 7.79 -13.45 27.45
N GLN A 99 7.88 -14.37 26.50
CA GLN A 99 9.05 -15.24 26.31
C GLN A 99 10.15 -14.59 25.47
N ALA A 100 9.84 -13.53 24.72
CA ALA A 100 10.78 -12.79 23.90
C ALA A 100 11.83 -12.01 24.71
N GLY A 101 11.63 -11.85 26.02
CA GLY A 101 12.48 -11.02 26.86
C GLY A 101 12.24 -9.54 26.59
N THR A 102 13.31 -8.74 26.51
CA THR A 102 13.13 -7.31 26.22
C THR A 102 12.79 -7.10 24.73
N PHE A 103 11.82 -6.22 24.45
CA PHE A 103 11.44 -5.88 23.07
C PHE A 103 12.65 -5.48 22.22
N LYS A 104 13.56 -4.67 22.80
CA LYS A 104 14.79 -4.24 22.14
C LYS A 104 15.68 -5.42 21.72
N GLN A 105 15.86 -6.44 22.56
CA GLN A 105 16.68 -7.60 22.19
C GLN A 105 15.98 -8.50 21.16
N ALA A 106 14.66 -8.65 21.26
CA ALA A 106 13.90 -9.48 20.34
C ALA A 106 13.89 -8.92 18.92
N VAL A 107 13.80 -7.58 18.80
CA VAL A 107 13.65 -6.86 17.53
C VAL A 107 15.00 -6.35 17.00
N HIS A 108 15.78 -5.66 17.83
CA HIS A 108 17.02 -4.97 17.46
C HIS A 108 18.30 -5.75 17.87
N GLY A 109 18.15 -6.99 18.32
CA GLY A 109 19.28 -7.80 18.78
C GLY A 109 20.24 -8.18 17.64
N GLU A 110 21.41 -8.69 18.01
CA GLU A 110 22.37 -9.21 17.04
C GLU A 110 21.81 -10.36 16.21
N GLU A 111 22.29 -10.47 14.97
CA GLU A 111 21.91 -11.50 13.99
C GLU A 111 20.41 -11.49 13.71
N LYS A 112 19.85 -10.29 13.59
CA LYS A 112 18.46 -10.05 13.22
C LYS A 112 18.40 -9.33 11.89
N VAL A 113 17.29 -9.53 11.19
CA VAL A 113 16.91 -8.69 10.05
C VAL A 113 15.53 -8.12 10.32
N GLU A 114 15.43 -6.80 10.43
CA GLU A 114 14.19 -6.07 10.61
C GLU A 114 13.64 -5.60 9.26
N ILE A 115 12.39 -5.95 8.98
CA ILE A 115 11.62 -5.48 7.84
C ILE A 115 10.57 -4.53 8.39
N ILE A 116 10.69 -3.24 8.07
CA ILE A 116 9.95 -2.17 8.73
C ILE A 116 8.84 -1.66 7.81
N PHE A 117 7.59 -1.75 8.26
CA PHE A 117 6.42 -1.24 7.55
C PHE A 117 6.10 0.20 7.96
N PRO A 118 5.47 0.99 7.07
CA PRO A 118 5.14 2.40 7.34
C PRO A 118 4.13 2.58 8.49
N HIS A 119 3.28 1.58 8.72
CA HIS A 119 2.33 1.55 9.83
C HIS A 119 1.97 0.09 10.19
N GLU A 120 1.29 -0.10 11.31
CA GLU A 120 0.74 -1.38 11.76
C GLU A 120 -0.15 -2.02 10.67
N VAL A 121 0.19 -3.26 10.29
CA VAL A 121 -0.52 -4.11 9.33
C VAL A 121 -1.28 -5.19 10.11
N PRO A 122 -2.61 -5.33 9.91
CA PRO A 122 -3.38 -6.46 10.43
C PRO A 122 -2.95 -7.78 9.78
N ILE A 123 -2.74 -8.82 10.59
CA ILE A 123 -2.32 -10.13 10.10
C ILE A 123 -3.32 -10.73 9.12
N GLU A 124 -4.60 -10.46 9.30
CA GLU A 124 -5.70 -10.92 8.45
C GLU A 124 -5.52 -10.49 6.99
N VAL A 125 -5.00 -9.27 6.77
CA VAL A 125 -4.71 -8.74 5.44
C VAL A 125 -3.38 -9.27 4.93
N PHE A 126 -2.37 -9.37 5.81
CA PHE A 126 -1.05 -9.87 5.43
C PHE A 126 -1.04 -11.33 4.96
N ARG A 127 -2.03 -12.13 5.37
CA ARG A 127 -2.27 -13.49 4.87
C ARG A 127 -2.55 -13.57 3.37
N ASN A 128 -2.90 -12.46 2.71
CA ASN A 128 -3.03 -12.40 1.25
C ASN A 128 -1.66 -12.27 0.55
N ILE A 129 -0.60 -11.98 1.29
CA ILE A 129 0.75 -11.76 0.78
C ILE A 129 1.65 -12.96 1.07
N VAL A 130 1.53 -13.55 2.26
CA VAL A 130 2.31 -14.73 2.67
C VAL A 130 1.38 -15.83 3.18
N GLN A 131 1.74 -17.08 2.88
CA GLN A 131 0.94 -18.24 3.25
C GLN A 131 1.16 -18.63 4.71
N PHE A 132 0.08 -19.02 5.37
CA PHE A 132 0.10 -19.58 6.72
C PHE A 132 -0.51 -20.98 6.72
N GLU A 133 0.21 -21.97 7.23
CA GLU A 133 -0.26 -23.36 7.30
C GLU A 133 -1.43 -23.51 8.29
N GLN A 134 -1.38 -22.75 9.39
CA GLN A 134 -2.42 -22.77 10.40
C GLN A 134 -3.73 -22.17 9.88
N LYS A 135 -4.83 -22.94 9.99
CA LYS A 135 -6.17 -22.46 9.63
C LYS A 135 -6.59 -21.24 10.45
N LYS A 136 -6.34 -21.30 11.77
CA LYS A 136 -6.69 -20.27 12.75
C LYS A 136 -5.42 -19.59 13.25
N VAL A 137 -5.04 -18.50 12.58
CA VAL A 137 -3.98 -17.60 13.05
C VAL A 137 -4.60 -16.64 14.09
N PRO A 138 -3.98 -16.40 15.25
CA PRO A 138 -4.42 -15.37 16.19
C PRO A 138 -4.54 -14.01 15.50
N SER A 139 -5.50 -13.19 15.91
CA SER A 139 -5.60 -11.80 15.44
C SER A 139 -4.55 -10.94 16.13
N PHE A 140 -3.75 -10.22 15.35
CA PHE A 140 -2.76 -9.25 15.84
C PHE A 140 -2.36 -8.27 14.73
N ARG A 141 -1.68 -7.20 15.14
CA ARG A 141 -1.12 -6.19 14.25
C ARG A 141 0.38 -6.09 14.47
N PHE A 142 1.13 -5.82 13.40
CA PHE A 142 2.58 -5.65 13.48
C PHE A 142 3.04 -4.51 12.57
N ASP A 143 4.09 -3.81 12.95
CA ASP A 143 4.79 -2.83 12.10
C ASP A 143 6.19 -3.31 11.71
N ARG A 144 6.65 -4.43 12.29
CA ARG A 144 7.94 -5.05 11.97
C ARG A 144 7.81 -6.55 11.82
N MET A 145 8.47 -7.09 10.79
CA MET A 145 8.84 -8.50 10.74
C MET A 145 10.32 -8.63 11.04
N VAL A 146 10.69 -9.59 11.88
CA VAL A 146 12.09 -9.78 12.32
C VAL A 146 12.49 -11.22 12.08
N ILE A 147 13.50 -11.43 11.25
CA ILE A 147 14.03 -12.77 10.95
C ILE A 147 15.22 -13.03 11.87
N ASP A 148 15.20 -14.18 12.54
CA ASP A 148 16.23 -14.58 13.51
C ASP A 148 17.33 -15.43 12.85
N MET A 149 18.44 -14.79 12.48
CA MET A 149 19.53 -15.48 11.79
C MET A 149 20.28 -16.44 12.72
N LYS A 150 20.15 -16.33 14.05
CA LYS A 150 20.67 -17.34 15.02
C LYS A 150 20.01 -18.71 14.85
N THR A 151 18.90 -18.77 14.13
CA THR A 151 18.19 -20.02 13.82
C THR A 151 18.64 -20.66 12.51
N LEU A 152 19.62 -20.08 11.81
CA LEU A 152 20.12 -20.57 10.51
C LEU A 152 20.71 -21.99 10.56
N HIS A 153 21.14 -22.49 11.72
CA HIS A 153 21.64 -23.86 11.86
C HIS A 153 20.67 -24.77 12.61
N LYS A 154 19.41 -24.37 12.75
CA LYS A 154 18.35 -25.16 13.40
C LYS A 154 17.44 -25.79 12.33
N ASP A 155 16.48 -26.60 12.78
CA ASP A 155 15.55 -27.29 11.88
C ASP A 155 14.52 -26.33 11.22
N ARG A 156 14.31 -25.16 11.82
CA ARG A 156 13.36 -24.14 11.37
C ARG A 156 13.86 -22.74 11.69
N GLY A 157 13.54 -21.81 10.80
CA GLY A 157 13.85 -20.40 10.96
C GLY A 157 12.78 -19.67 11.76
N ALA A 158 13.15 -18.89 12.77
CA ALA A 158 12.20 -18.08 13.54
C ALA A 158 11.96 -16.71 12.88
N VAL A 159 10.69 -16.34 12.78
CA VAL A 159 10.23 -15.04 12.30
C VAL A 159 9.33 -14.44 13.36
N TYR A 160 9.64 -13.23 13.82
CA TYR A 160 8.82 -12.48 14.76
C TYR A 160 8.01 -11.43 14.03
N PHE A 161 6.76 -11.25 14.43
CA PHE A 161 5.92 -10.12 14.08
C PHE A 161 5.82 -9.24 15.32
N ALA A 162 6.39 -8.06 15.26
CA ALA A 162 6.50 -7.14 16.39
C ALA A 162 5.69 -5.87 16.13
N ASN A 163 5.15 -5.32 17.22
CA ASN A 163 4.45 -4.04 17.21
C ASN A 163 5.15 -3.08 18.19
N VAL A 164 5.71 -1.98 17.69
CA VAL A 164 6.45 -1.02 18.53
C VAL A 164 5.55 -0.30 19.52
N ARG A 165 4.29 -0.05 19.18
CA ARG A 165 3.36 0.77 19.97
C ARG A 165 2.95 0.06 21.27
N ASN A 166 2.52 -1.19 21.18
CA ASN A 166 2.07 -1.97 22.33
C ASN A 166 3.10 -3.00 22.82
N GLN A 167 4.24 -3.15 22.12
CA GLN A 167 5.32 -4.08 22.41
C GLN A 167 4.92 -5.56 22.34
N GLU A 168 3.83 -5.88 21.64
CA GLU A 168 3.44 -7.26 21.38
C GLU A 168 4.38 -7.92 20.37
N ILE A 169 4.71 -9.18 20.62
CA ILE A 169 5.54 -10.00 19.75
C ILE A 169 4.84 -11.33 19.53
N TYR A 170 4.61 -11.67 18.27
CA TYR A 170 4.17 -12.99 17.85
C TYR A 170 5.35 -13.69 17.17
N VAL A 171 5.52 -14.99 17.42
CA VAL A 171 6.51 -15.81 16.71
C VAL A 171 5.80 -16.72 15.73
N SER A 172 6.44 -16.95 14.59
CA SER A 172 6.12 -17.97 13.62
C SER A 172 7.44 -18.56 13.09
N TYR A 173 7.34 -19.61 12.29
CA TYR A 173 8.49 -20.30 11.74
C TYR A 173 8.34 -20.51 10.24
N ILE A 174 9.49 -20.54 9.57
CA ILE A 174 9.65 -20.92 8.17
C ILE A 174 10.57 -22.14 8.09
N SER A 175 10.52 -22.85 6.96
CA SER A 175 11.43 -23.98 6.73
C SER A 175 12.89 -23.51 6.69
N GLN A 176 13.79 -24.43 7.03
CA GLN A 176 15.22 -24.17 6.98
C GLN A 176 15.72 -23.82 5.57
N SER A 177 15.08 -24.36 4.52
CA SER A 177 15.43 -24.04 3.13
C SER A 177 15.13 -22.58 2.78
N PHE A 178 13.98 -22.05 3.22
CA PHE A 178 13.65 -20.63 3.03
C PHE A 178 14.62 -19.71 3.77
N LEU A 179 14.98 -20.03 5.02
CA LEU A 179 15.95 -19.24 5.77
C LEU A 179 17.35 -19.27 5.14
N THR A 180 17.78 -20.43 4.63
CA THR A 180 19.06 -20.57 3.93
C THR A 180 19.09 -19.75 2.63
N GLN A 181 17.98 -19.73 1.89
CA GLN A 181 17.82 -18.90 0.70
C GLN A 181 17.89 -17.42 1.07
N PHE A 182 17.16 -17.00 2.11
CA PHE A 182 17.16 -15.63 2.61
C PHE A 182 18.56 -15.16 3.01
N ASN A 183 19.30 -16.01 3.73
CA ASN A 183 20.69 -15.74 4.08
C ASN A 183 21.54 -15.42 2.84
N ARG A 184 21.47 -16.27 1.81
CA ARG A 184 22.24 -16.11 0.57
C ARG A 184 21.80 -14.89 -0.25
N SER A 185 20.49 -14.62 -0.28
CA SER A 185 19.90 -13.53 -1.07
C SER A 185 20.14 -12.15 -0.45
N PHE A 186 20.17 -12.06 0.88
CA PHE A 186 20.13 -10.79 1.62
C PHE A 186 21.21 -10.72 2.72
N TYR A 187 21.10 -11.53 3.79
CA TYR A 187 21.89 -11.34 5.02
C TYR A 187 23.41 -11.48 4.81
N ALA A 188 23.87 -12.49 4.07
CA ALA A 188 25.29 -12.72 3.82
C ALA A 188 25.98 -11.61 3.00
N LYS A 189 25.19 -10.76 2.34
CA LYS A 189 25.67 -9.60 1.56
C LYS A 189 25.30 -8.27 2.22
N ALA A 190 24.74 -8.30 3.43
CA ALA A 190 24.17 -7.12 4.07
C ALA A 190 25.17 -5.99 4.28
N SER A 191 26.45 -6.32 4.52
CA SER A 191 27.54 -5.35 4.70
C SER A 191 27.87 -4.52 3.45
N GLN A 192 27.31 -4.88 2.28
CA GLN A 192 27.42 -4.10 1.05
C GLN A 192 26.41 -2.95 0.99
N ASN A 193 25.38 -2.98 1.86
CA ASN A 193 24.40 -1.89 1.96
C ASN A 193 24.97 -0.69 2.74
N PRO A 194 24.38 0.50 2.59
CA PRO A 194 24.72 1.66 3.41
C PRO A 194 24.66 1.37 4.91
N SER A 195 25.54 2.01 5.68
CA SER A 195 25.59 1.90 7.13
C SER A 195 24.53 2.80 7.78
N TYR A 196 23.97 2.31 8.90
CA TYR A 196 22.96 2.99 9.70
C TYR A 196 23.42 3.05 11.16
N PHE A 197 22.98 4.08 11.90
CA PHE A 197 23.10 4.12 13.36
C PHE A 197 21.74 4.01 14.04
N ALA A 198 21.75 3.51 15.27
CA ALA A 198 20.59 3.45 16.13
C ALA A 198 20.46 4.72 16.98
N TYR A 199 19.29 5.35 16.93
CA TYR A 199 18.90 6.42 17.84
C TYR A 199 17.76 5.94 18.75
N ASN A 200 18.04 5.84 20.05
CA ASN A 200 17.05 5.41 21.05
C ASN A 200 16.20 6.60 21.48
N VAL A 201 15.06 6.80 20.83
CA VAL A 201 14.12 7.89 21.12
C VAL A 201 13.51 7.74 22.51
N THR A 202 13.09 6.52 22.84
CA THR A 202 12.59 6.12 24.16
C THR A 202 13.09 4.71 24.47
N GLY A 203 12.88 4.23 25.70
CA GLY A 203 13.17 2.82 26.02
C GLY A 203 12.40 1.79 25.17
N LYS A 204 11.37 2.22 24.41
CA LYS A 204 10.53 1.37 23.57
C LYS A 204 10.74 1.57 22.07
N ARG A 205 11.36 2.69 21.65
CA ARG A 205 11.44 3.09 20.24
C ARG A 205 12.87 3.43 19.86
N THR A 206 13.36 2.70 18.86
CA THR A 206 14.65 2.94 18.21
C THR A 206 14.42 3.29 16.74
N LEU A 207 15.07 4.36 16.28
CA LEU A 207 15.11 4.73 14.87
C LEU A 207 16.48 4.33 14.29
N PHE A 208 16.47 3.78 13.08
CA PHE A 208 17.70 3.51 12.33
C PHE A 208 17.80 4.52 11.19
N LEU A 209 18.88 5.29 11.20
CA LEU A 209 19.09 6.40 10.27
C LEU A 209 20.42 6.20 9.52
N PRO A 210 20.53 6.63 8.25
CA PRO A 210 21.76 6.54 7.48
C PRO A 210 22.90 7.29 8.18
N GLU A 211 24.06 6.64 8.28
CA GLU A 211 25.29 7.20 8.86
C GLU A 211 25.87 8.33 7.99
N GLU A 212 25.77 8.14 6.67
CA GLU A 212 26.39 8.97 5.63
C GLU A 212 25.34 9.83 4.92
N GLU A 213 25.82 10.79 4.12
CA GLU A 213 24.99 11.53 3.18
C GLU A 213 24.34 10.58 2.16
N THR A 214 23.12 10.91 1.71
CA THR A 214 22.38 10.09 0.75
C THR A 214 22.24 10.83 -0.58
N GLU A 215 22.70 10.21 -1.67
CA GLU A 215 22.44 10.70 -3.03
C GLU A 215 21.00 10.35 -3.45
N MET A 216 20.24 11.34 -3.87
CA MET A 216 18.85 11.23 -4.32
C MET A 216 18.68 12.00 -5.64
N MET A 217 17.54 11.82 -6.30
CA MET A 217 17.25 12.47 -7.59
C MET A 217 16.07 13.43 -7.43
N GLU A 218 16.27 14.72 -7.69
CA GLU A 218 15.16 15.64 -7.89
C GLU A 218 14.51 15.37 -9.24
N TYR A 219 13.18 15.23 -9.26
CA TYR A 219 12.41 14.90 -10.47
C TYR A 219 11.46 16.03 -10.84
N THR A 220 11.36 16.33 -12.13
CA THR A 220 10.34 17.21 -12.69
C THR A 220 9.41 16.43 -13.62
N TYR A 221 8.12 16.51 -13.39
CA TYR A 221 7.06 15.83 -14.13
C TYR A 221 6.14 16.81 -14.84
N LEU A 222 5.64 16.40 -16.00
CA LEU A 222 4.43 16.96 -16.59
C LEU A 222 3.26 16.02 -16.25
N PRO A 223 2.38 16.39 -15.32
CA PRO A 223 1.26 15.56 -14.94
C PRO A 223 0.23 15.47 -16.06
N ILE A 224 -0.48 14.34 -16.10
CA ILE A 224 -1.71 14.19 -16.87
C ILE A 224 -2.91 14.41 -15.97
N ASN A 225 -3.90 15.19 -16.41
CA ASN A 225 -5.15 15.34 -15.67
C ASN A 225 -6.01 14.10 -15.89
N LEU A 226 -6.61 13.62 -14.81
CA LEU A 226 -7.53 12.49 -14.82
C LEU A 226 -8.94 13.00 -15.16
N ASP A 227 -9.65 12.25 -15.99
CA ASP A 227 -11.01 12.60 -16.40
C ASP A 227 -11.98 12.53 -15.21
N SER A 228 -12.69 13.64 -14.96
CA SER A 228 -13.64 13.77 -13.86
C SER A 228 -14.84 12.84 -14.01
N GLU A 229 -15.23 12.49 -15.25
CA GLU A 229 -16.31 11.54 -15.50
C GLU A 229 -15.97 10.15 -14.99
N LEU A 230 -14.71 9.72 -15.07
CA LEU A 230 -14.30 8.42 -14.51
C LEU A 230 -14.52 8.39 -13.00
N PHE A 231 -14.27 9.49 -12.28
CA PHE A 231 -14.50 9.55 -10.83
C PHE A 231 -15.97 9.49 -10.48
N LYS A 232 -16.83 10.11 -11.31
CA LYS A 232 -18.28 9.96 -11.19
C LYS A 232 -18.70 8.49 -11.36
N GLU A 233 -18.18 7.81 -12.38
CA GLU A 233 -18.50 6.39 -12.62
C GLU A 233 -17.98 5.46 -11.52
N ALA A 234 -16.86 5.79 -10.88
CA ALA A 234 -16.27 4.98 -9.81
C ALA A 234 -16.90 5.21 -8.44
N LEU A 235 -17.24 6.46 -8.09
CA LEU A 235 -17.60 6.80 -6.71
C LEU A 235 -19.11 6.76 -6.45
N PHE A 236 -19.93 6.87 -7.49
CA PHE A 236 -21.39 6.83 -7.36
C PHE A 236 -21.95 5.46 -7.69
N LYS A 237 -22.82 4.94 -6.81
CA LYS A 237 -23.50 3.65 -7.00
C LYS A 237 -24.37 3.59 -8.26
N ASN A 238 -24.97 4.71 -8.65
CA ASN A 238 -25.73 4.84 -9.89
C ASN A 238 -25.32 6.12 -10.63
N PRO A 239 -24.24 6.08 -11.42
CA PRO A 239 -23.70 7.26 -12.11
C PRO A 239 -24.70 7.92 -13.07
N SER A 240 -25.70 7.17 -13.57
CA SER A 240 -26.71 7.68 -14.51
C SER A 240 -27.68 8.71 -13.90
N LEU A 241 -27.81 8.71 -12.57
CA LEU A 241 -28.65 9.66 -11.83
C LEU A 241 -27.86 10.88 -11.33
N VAL A 242 -26.57 10.95 -11.62
CA VAL A 242 -25.70 12.02 -11.14
C VAL A 242 -25.80 13.21 -12.08
N GLN A 243 -26.07 14.38 -11.51
CA GLN A 243 -26.11 15.64 -12.23
C GLN A 243 -24.73 16.31 -12.13
N LYS A 244 -24.25 16.82 -13.26
CA LYS A 244 -23.04 17.65 -13.32
C LYS A 244 -23.44 19.12 -13.32
N SER A 245 -22.78 19.91 -12.49
CA SER A 245 -22.91 21.35 -12.42
C SER A 245 -21.52 22.00 -12.26
N PHE A 246 -21.47 23.32 -12.42
CA PHE A 246 -20.24 24.10 -12.26
C PHE A 246 -20.47 25.22 -11.26
N VAL A 247 -19.58 25.34 -10.29
CA VAL A 247 -19.58 26.42 -9.30
C VAL A 247 -18.26 27.18 -9.46
N GLY A 248 -18.27 28.27 -10.22
CA GLY A 248 -17.04 28.97 -10.60
C GLY A 248 -16.17 28.10 -11.53
N SER A 249 -14.95 27.80 -11.11
CA SER A 249 -13.98 26.91 -11.80
C SER A 249 -14.07 25.44 -11.36
N GLU A 250 -14.95 25.12 -10.41
CA GLU A 250 -15.08 23.79 -9.82
C GLU A 250 -16.17 22.98 -10.51
N GLU A 251 -15.89 21.69 -10.75
CA GLU A 251 -16.90 20.75 -11.23
C GLU A 251 -17.56 20.05 -10.04
N GLU A 252 -18.89 20.02 -10.03
CA GLU A 252 -19.67 19.41 -8.97
C GLU A 252 -20.59 18.33 -9.56
N TYR A 253 -20.47 17.13 -9.00
CA TYR A 253 -21.31 15.98 -9.32
C TYR A 253 -22.16 15.64 -8.11
N THR A 254 -23.47 15.60 -8.26
CA THR A 254 -24.40 15.38 -7.14
C THR A 254 -25.52 14.42 -7.51
N ASN A 255 -25.95 13.62 -6.54
CA ASN A 255 -27.23 12.92 -6.55
C ASN A 255 -27.97 13.19 -5.22
N ASP A 256 -29.05 12.45 -4.96
CA ASP A 256 -29.90 12.66 -3.77
C ASP A 256 -29.17 12.52 -2.42
N SER A 257 -28.04 11.81 -2.38
CA SER A 257 -27.33 11.49 -1.14
C SER A 257 -25.86 11.87 -1.12
N SER A 258 -25.20 12.04 -2.26
CA SER A 258 -23.73 12.12 -2.34
C SER A 258 -23.28 13.25 -3.25
N LYS A 259 -22.07 13.75 -2.99
CA LYS A 259 -21.46 14.88 -3.70
C LYS A 259 -19.99 14.62 -3.98
N LEU A 260 -19.54 14.90 -5.20
CA LEU A 260 -18.14 14.91 -5.62
C LEU A 260 -17.79 16.29 -6.15
N ASN A 261 -16.79 16.91 -5.53
CA ASN A 261 -16.22 18.19 -5.96
C ASN A 261 -14.84 17.97 -6.58
N ILE A 262 -14.61 18.58 -7.73
CA ILE A 262 -13.33 18.66 -8.42
C ILE A 262 -12.81 20.09 -8.28
N TYR A 263 -11.84 20.28 -7.38
CA TYR A 263 -11.17 21.56 -7.16
C TYR A 263 -10.01 21.69 -8.15
N SER A 264 -10.31 22.24 -9.34
CA SER A 264 -9.35 22.39 -10.44
C SER A 264 -8.08 23.14 -10.02
N ASP A 265 -8.23 24.23 -9.26
CA ASP A 265 -7.13 25.07 -8.78
C ASP A 265 -6.28 24.39 -7.69
N GLU A 266 -6.86 23.42 -6.98
CA GLU A 266 -6.16 22.62 -5.98
C GLU A 266 -5.64 21.28 -6.54
N ASN A 267 -6.03 20.91 -7.77
CA ASN A 267 -5.80 19.60 -8.37
C ASN A 267 -6.20 18.42 -7.47
N ARG A 268 -7.32 18.59 -6.77
CA ARG A 268 -7.81 17.65 -5.76
C ARG A 268 -9.30 17.41 -5.96
N LEU A 269 -9.73 16.18 -5.70
CA LEU A 269 -11.13 15.84 -5.62
C LEU A 269 -11.52 15.44 -4.20
N VAL A 270 -12.77 15.71 -3.86
CA VAL A 270 -13.38 15.31 -2.59
C VAL A 270 -14.78 14.77 -2.86
N PHE A 271 -14.99 13.50 -2.57
CA PHE A 271 -16.32 12.90 -2.51
C PHE A 271 -16.79 12.77 -1.07
N VAL A 272 -18.08 13.00 -0.85
CA VAL A 272 -18.75 12.90 0.46
C VAL A 272 -20.11 12.21 0.29
N ASN A 273 -20.36 11.22 1.14
CA ASN A 273 -21.65 10.56 1.33
C ASN A 273 -22.01 10.60 2.84
N PRO A 274 -22.91 11.50 3.28
CA PRO A 274 -23.34 11.64 4.66
C PRO A 274 -24.43 10.64 5.07
N SER A 275 -24.95 9.80 4.16
CA SER A 275 -26.04 8.85 4.47
C SER A 275 -25.60 7.64 5.30
N GLU A 276 -24.30 7.48 5.53
CA GLU A 276 -23.72 6.39 6.30
C GLU A 276 -23.35 6.84 7.72
N GLU A 277 -23.64 5.99 8.71
CA GLU A 277 -23.18 6.22 10.08
C GLU A 277 -21.64 6.13 10.16
N THR A 278 -21.04 7.18 10.74
CA THR A 278 -19.58 7.32 10.86
C THR A 278 -19.02 6.71 12.15
N ASP A 279 -19.87 6.43 13.14
CA ASP A 279 -19.51 5.80 14.43
C ASP A 279 -19.58 4.26 14.35
N TYR A 280 -19.07 3.67 13.27
CA TYR A 280 -19.01 2.22 13.09
C TYR A 280 -17.60 1.67 13.37
N SER A 281 -17.47 0.85 14.41
CA SER A 281 -16.20 0.20 14.81
C SER A 281 -16.16 -1.30 14.43
N GLY A 282 -16.60 -1.68 13.23
CA GLY A 282 -16.85 -3.10 12.92
C GLY A 282 -16.26 -3.67 11.64
N SER A 283 -15.38 -2.99 10.91
CA SER A 283 -14.73 -3.62 9.75
C SER A 283 -13.46 -4.35 10.16
N THR A 284 -13.55 -5.66 10.39
CA THR A 284 -12.42 -6.56 10.69
C THR A 284 -11.38 -6.66 9.56
N ASN A 285 -11.56 -5.94 8.44
CA ASN A 285 -10.68 -5.95 7.27
C ASN A 285 -10.67 -4.59 6.54
N LEU A 286 -10.73 -3.48 7.28
CA LEU A 286 -10.83 -2.13 6.72
C LEU A 286 -9.77 -1.82 5.65
N LEU A 287 -8.52 -2.22 5.90
CA LEU A 287 -7.43 -2.04 4.93
C LEU A 287 -7.67 -2.82 3.63
N LYS A 288 -8.10 -4.08 3.72
CA LYS A 288 -8.39 -4.90 2.53
C LYS A 288 -9.55 -4.32 1.73
N ARG A 289 -10.65 -3.96 2.41
CA ARG A 289 -11.80 -3.26 1.80
C ARG A 289 -11.36 -2.00 1.05
N SER A 290 -10.43 -1.24 1.64
CA SER A 290 -9.92 -0.01 1.03
C SER A 290 -9.07 -0.24 -0.23
N ILE A 291 -8.29 -1.32 -0.24
CA ILE A 291 -7.50 -1.74 -1.42
C ILE A 291 -8.44 -2.24 -2.52
N ASP A 292 -9.42 -3.07 -2.16
CA ASP A 292 -10.37 -3.65 -3.11
C ASP A 292 -11.21 -2.57 -3.78
N PHE A 293 -11.68 -1.58 -3.01
CA PHE A 293 -12.41 -0.42 -3.56
C PHE A 293 -11.62 0.33 -4.64
N ILE A 294 -10.32 0.54 -4.45
CA ILE A 294 -9.49 1.18 -5.50
C ILE A 294 -9.32 0.24 -6.68
N ASN A 295 -9.11 -1.06 -6.43
CA ASN A 295 -8.97 -2.06 -7.49
C ASN A 295 -10.24 -2.24 -8.34
N GLU A 296 -11.43 -2.13 -7.77
CA GLU A 296 -12.71 -2.25 -8.49
C GLU A 296 -12.82 -1.25 -9.66
N HIS A 297 -12.16 -0.09 -9.54
CA HIS A 297 -12.16 0.97 -10.56
C HIS A 297 -10.78 1.23 -11.18
N GLY A 298 -9.84 0.29 -11.00
CA GLY A 298 -8.46 0.44 -11.47
C GLY A 298 -7.81 1.74 -11.01
N GLY A 299 -8.11 2.21 -9.79
CA GLY A 299 -7.82 3.58 -9.36
C GLY A 299 -6.36 3.87 -9.01
N TRP A 300 -5.44 2.89 -9.15
CA TRP A 300 -4.02 3.08 -8.90
C TRP A 300 -3.34 3.76 -10.09
N THR A 301 -3.29 5.08 -10.07
CA THR A 301 -2.71 5.90 -11.15
C THR A 301 -1.20 6.06 -11.03
N ASP A 302 -0.66 5.86 -9.82
CA ASP A 302 0.74 6.07 -9.48
C ASP A 302 1.21 4.97 -8.50
N PRO A 303 2.51 4.87 -8.18
CA PRO A 303 3.06 3.99 -7.14
C PRO A 303 2.63 4.38 -5.71
N TYR A 304 1.33 4.28 -5.41
CA TYR A 304 0.81 4.38 -4.05
C TYR A 304 1.10 3.11 -3.23
N ARG A 305 1.38 3.28 -1.94
CA ARG A 305 1.55 2.23 -0.94
C ARG A 305 0.74 2.53 0.31
N PHE A 306 0.41 1.51 1.09
CA PHE A 306 -0.20 1.66 2.41
C PHE A 306 0.68 2.55 3.30
N ALA A 307 0.10 3.56 3.94
CA ALA A 307 0.85 4.50 4.78
C ALA A 307 0.26 4.66 6.18
N TYR A 308 -1.06 4.52 6.33
CA TYR A 308 -1.71 4.74 7.62
C TYR A 308 -3.07 4.06 7.73
N LEU A 309 -3.39 3.55 8.92
CA LEU A 309 -4.65 2.92 9.28
C LEU A 309 -5.12 3.45 10.65
N ASP A 310 -6.34 3.98 10.70
CA ASP A 310 -7.03 4.38 11.92
C ASP A 310 -8.42 3.77 11.92
N GLU A 311 -8.54 2.60 12.56
CA GLU A 311 -9.80 1.88 12.66
C GLU A 311 -10.83 2.62 13.51
N ALA A 312 -10.40 3.42 14.50
CA ALA A 312 -11.35 4.19 15.32
C ALA A 312 -12.07 5.25 14.49
N LYS A 313 -11.36 5.85 13.51
CA LYS A 313 -11.93 6.81 12.56
C LYS A 313 -12.30 6.20 11.22
N GLN A 314 -12.26 4.86 11.10
CA GLN A 314 -12.45 4.13 9.85
C GLN A 314 -11.68 4.72 8.65
N ARG A 315 -10.45 5.19 8.89
CA ARG A 315 -9.64 5.93 7.92
C ARG A 315 -8.44 5.11 7.44
N VAL A 316 -8.24 5.07 6.13
CA VAL A 316 -7.06 4.49 5.48
C VAL A 316 -6.43 5.53 4.57
N THR A 317 -5.10 5.66 4.63
CA THR A 317 -4.33 6.51 3.74
C THR A 317 -3.31 5.68 2.98
N PHE A 318 -3.31 5.85 1.67
CA PHE A 318 -2.27 5.38 0.77
C PHE A 318 -1.43 6.57 0.33
N ARG A 319 -0.11 6.46 0.41
CA ARG A 319 0.82 7.52 0.05
C ARG A 319 1.55 7.17 -1.23
N LEU A 320 1.78 8.17 -2.06
CA LEU A 320 2.60 8.11 -3.24
C LEU A 320 4.08 7.89 -2.87
N TYR A 321 4.76 6.99 -3.57
CA TYR A 321 6.20 6.77 -3.43
C TYR A 321 6.90 7.18 -4.74
N SER A 322 8.09 7.75 -4.64
CA SER A 322 8.90 8.03 -5.82
C SER A 322 9.37 6.74 -6.49
N ILE A 323 9.88 6.86 -7.72
CA ILE A 323 10.47 5.73 -8.45
C ILE A 323 11.68 5.11 -7.72
N ASP A 324 12.35 5.89 -6.87
CA ASP A 324 13.45 5.43 -6.01
C ASP A 324 12.98 4.74 -4.74
N GLY A 325 11.68 4.74 -4.44
CA GLY A 325 11.10 4.05 -3.30
C GLY A 325 10.99 4.88 -2.02
N TYR A 326 11.06 6.20 -2.11
CA TYR A 326 10.87 7.09 -0.97
C TYR A 326 9.44 7.66 -0.90
N PRO A 327 8.88 7.87 0.30
CA PRO A 327 7.55 8.47 0.45
C PRO A 327 7.53 9.93 -0.05
N VAL A 328 6.43 10.30 -0.71
CA VAL A 328 6.18 11.66 -1.18
C VAL A 328 5.20 12.37 -0.26
N PHE A 329 5.54 13.59 0.14
CA PHE A 329 4.78 14.43 1.04
C PHE A 329 4.33 15.71 0.35
N ASN A 330 3.13 16.16 0.71
CA ASN A 330 2.57 17.41 0.25
C ASN A 330 1.63 17.97 1.32
N GLU A 331 1.78 19.25 1.66
CA GLU A 331 0.97 19.89 2.71
C GLU A 331 -0.53 19.93 2.39
N ARG A 332 -0.89 19.93 1.10
CA ARG A 332 -2.30 19.96 0.64
C ARG A 332 -2.90 18.55 0.48
N GLY A 333 -2.13 17.50 0.74
CA GLY A 333 -2.54 16.11 0.62
C GLY A 333 -2.55 15.56 -0.82
N LEU A 334 -1.86 16.20 -1.76
CA LEU A 334 -1.83 15.77 -3.17
C LEU A 334 -1.04 14.49 -3.42
N SER A 335 -0.22 14.06 -2.46
CA SER A 335 0.54 12.82 -2.52
C SER A 335 -0.18 11.64 -1.83
N GLU A 336 -1.47 11.79 -1.51
CA GLU A 336 -2.22 10.80 -0.72
C GLU A 336 -3.58 10.49 -1.35
N ILE A 337 -3.98 9.21 -1.27
CA ILE A 337 -5.36 8.76 -1.44
C ILE A 337 -5.88 8.44 -0.04
N THR A 338 -6.88 9.18 0.42
CA THR A 338 -7.49 8.99 1.74
C THR A 338 -8.93 8.52 1.60
N GLN A 339 -9.26 7.47 2.34
CA GLN A 339 -10.60 6.91 2.44
C GLN A 339 -11.07 6.97 3.88
N VAL A 340 -12.34 7.36 4.08
CA VAL A 340 -13.05 7.23 5.35
C VAL A 340 -14.32 6.43 5.08
N TRP A 341 -14.53 5.38 5.87
CA TRP A 341 -15.59 4.43 5.65
C TRP A 341 -16.72 4.58 6.67
N GLY A 342 -17.94 4.42 6.20
CA GLY A 342 -19.08 4.08 7.04
C GLY A 342 -19.25 2.56 7.13
N ARG A 343 -20.43 2.15 7.60
CA ARG A 343 -20.76 0.73 7.76
C ARG A 343 -20.69 -0.04 6.44
N ASN A 344 -21.32 0.49 5.38
CA ASN A 344 -21.50 -0.21 4.11
C ASN A 344 -20.84 0.50 2.93
N GLU A 345 -20.77 1.84 2.96
CA GLU A 345 -20.24 2.64 1.85
C GLU A 345 -19.14 3.60 2.33
N ILE A 346 -18.37 4.14 1.38
CA ILE A 346 -17.34 5.15 1.67
C ILE A 346 -18.03 6.48 1.99
N THR A 347 -17.70 7.09 3.13
CA THR A 347 -18.30 8.38 3.55
C THR A 347 -17.50 9.55 3.02
N ARG A 348 -16.18 9.40 2.89
CA ARG A 348 -15.30 10.42 2.31
C ARG A 348 -14.17 9.78 1.51
N PHE A 349 -13.96 10.29 0.31
CA PHE A 349 -12.82 9.92 -0.55
C PHE A 349 -12.11 11.19 -0.99
N THR A 350 -10.78 11.22 -0.89
CA THR A 350 -9.97 12.37 -1.28
C THR A 350 -8.70 11.90 -1.97
N ARG A 351 -8.39 12.48 -3.13
CA ARG A 351 -7.16 12.22 -3.89
C ARG A 351 -6.83 13.38 -4.82
N SER A 352 -5.63 13.34 -5.39
CA SER A 352 -5.27 14.20 -6.53
C SER A 352 -6.05 13.85 -7.79
N THR A 353 -6.24 14.85 -8.66
CA THR A 353 -6.91 14.73 -9.97
C THR A 353 -5.92 14.56 -11.13
N PHE A 354 -4.70 14.12 -10.83
CA PHE A 354 -3.64 13.92 -11.81
C PHE A 354 -2.85 12.64 -11.54
N ALA A 355 -2.12 12.20 -12.55
CA ALA A 355 -1.12 11.16 -12.44
C ALA A 355 0.24 11.68 -12.92
N MET A 356 1.32 11.14 -12.36
CA MET A 356 2.70 11.43 -12.73
C MET A 356 3.26 10.22 -13.48
N GLU A 357 3.29 10.29 -14.80
CA GLU A 357 3.79 9.18 -15.63
C GLU A 357 5.33 9.10 -15.59
N LEU A 358 6.00 9.88 -16.45
CA LEU A 358 7.46 9.86 -16.59
C LEU A 358 8.05 11.23 -16.26
N PRO A 359 9.20 11.26 -15.55
CA PRO A 359 9.89 12.52 -15.30
C PRO A 359 10.45 13.06 -16.62
N LEU A 360 10.23 14.35 -16.87
CA LEU A 360 10.84 15.07 -17.99
C LEU A 360 12.33 15.33 -17.75
N GLN A 361 12.70 15.58 -16.49
CA GLN A 361 14.05 15.93 -16.08
C GLN A 361 14.32 15.33 -14.72
N TYR A 362 15.59 15.01 -14.49
CA TYR A 362 16.08 14.59 -13.19
C TYR A 362 17.47 15.17 -12.95
N THR A 363 17.71 15.60 -11.71
CA THR A 363 19.01 16.14 -11.30
C THR A 363 19.43 15.53 -9.98
N LYS A 364 20.74 15.31 -9.81
CA LYS A 364 21.26 14.75 -8.55
C LYS A 364 21.17 15.78 -7.43
N ALA A 365 20.73 15.33 -6.27
CA ALA A 365 20.72 16.10 -5.05
C ALA A 365 21.22 15.24 -3.89
N THR A 366 22.17 15.77 -3.13
CA THR A 366 22.69 15.10 -1.93
C THR A 366 21.93 15.60 -0.71
N ARG A 367 21.50 14.68 0.15
CA ARG A 367 20.88 14.97 1.44
C ARG A 367 21.84 14.66 2.58
N PRO A 368 21.85 15.50 3.63
CA PRO A 368 22.72 15.32 4.78
C PRO A 368 22.41 14.01 5.50
N SER A 369 23.37 13.54 6.30
CA SER A 369 23.23 12.28 7.04
C SER A 369 22.11 12.34 8.08
N GLY A 370 21.73 11.15 8.58
CA GLY A 370 20.79 11.05 9.69
C GLY A 370 21.28 11.75 10.96
N ARG A 371 22.60 11.86 11.17
CA ARG A 371 23.17 12.56 12.33
C ARG A 371 22.89 14.05 12.27
N GLN A 372 23.14 14.67 11.12
CA GLN A 372 22.89 16.10 10.93
C GLN A 372 21.40 16.43 11.03
N ALA A 373 20.54 15.58 10.45
CA ALA A 373 19.09 15.73 10.57
C ALA A 373 18.61 15.63 12.02
N LEU A 374 19.17 14.70 12.79
CA LEU A 374 18.83 14.53 14.19
C LEU A 374 19.35 15.67 15.07
N GLU A 375 20.60 16.10 14.87
CA GLU A 375 21.21 17.23 15.58
C GLU A 375 20.38 18.51 15.41
N TYR A 376 19.88 18.77 14.20
CA TYR A 376 18.94 19.87 13.97
C TYR A 376 17.68 19.75 14.83
N LEU A 377 17.07 18.57 14.90
CA LEU A 377 15.85 18.36 15.69
C LEU A 377 16.10 18.53 17.19
N GLU A 378 17.21 18.00 17.70
CA GLU A 378 17.58 18.10 19.11
C GLU A 378 17.88 19.54 19.54
N ASN A 379 18.38 20.37 18.63
CA ASN A 379 18.64 21.79 18.88
C ASN A 379 17.40 22.69 18.75
N LYS A 380 16.26 22.15 18.31
CA LYS A 380 15.01 22.93 18.17
C LYS A 380 14.41 23.25 19.53
N GLU A 381 13.99 24.49 19.71
CA GLU A 381 13.35 24.92 20.96
C GLU A 381 12.12 24.06 21.26
N ASN A 382 12.01 23.58 22.50
CA ASN A 382 10.92 22.71 22.97
C ASN A 382 10.82 21.34 22.27
N PHE A 383 11.89 20.85 21.63
CA PHE A 383 11.93 19.49 21.12
C PHE A 383 11.83 18.47 22.26
N ARG A 384 10.84 17.58 22.14
CA ARG A 384 10.61 16.46 23.07
C ARG A 384 10.85 15.14 22.34
N PRO A 385 11.94 14.40 22.62
CA PRO A 385 12.26 13.15 21.95
C PRO A 385 11.09 12.15 21.98
N GLU A 386 10.36 12.03 23.09
CA GLU A 386 9.27 11.08 23.25
C GLU A 386 8.11 11.24 22.25
N LEU A 387 7.97 12.43 21.66
CA LEU A 387 6.97 12.72 20.63
C LEU A 387 7.45 12.40 19.21
N LEU A 388 8.74 12.13 19.02
CA LEU A 388 9.30 11.69 17.74
C LEU A 388 8.91 10.22 17.50
N GLU A 389 8.14 9.98 16.44
CA GLU A 389 7.66 8.66 16.04
C GLU A 389 8.47 8.09 14.89
N ASN A 390 8.93 8.94 13.96
CA ASN A 390 9.73 8.53 12.81
C ASN A 390 10.58 9.68 12.25
N LEU A 391 11.67 9.35 11.56
CA LEU A 391 12.52 10.29 10.82
C LEU A 391 13.01 9.58 9.54
N VAL A 392 12.65 10.12 8.38
CA VAL A 392 12.82 9.46 7.09
C VAL A 392 13.23 10.45 6.01
N LEU A 393 14.01 9.99 5.04
CA LEU A 393 14.17 10.68 3.76
C LEU A 393 12.90 10.50 2.93
N GLY A 394 12.50 11.55 2.23
CA GLY A 394 11.31 11.57 1.39
C GLY A 394 11.42 12.63 0.31
N TYR A 395 10.32 12.86 -0.38
CA TYR A 395 10.21 13.90 -1.39
C TYR A 395 9.12 14.90 -1.01
N ARG A 396 9.44 16.20 -1.04
CA ARG A 396 8.43 17.26 -1.07
C ARG A 396 7.90 17.39 -2.49
N MET A 397 6.60 17.25 -2.66
CA MET A 397 5.92 17.57 -3.90
C MET A 397 5.58 19.06 -3.92
N GLU A 398 6.15 19.76 -4.90
CA GLU A 398 5.85 21.16 -5.21
C GLU A 398 5.21 21.27 -6.60
N ARG A 399 4.41 22.31 -6.79
CA ARG A 399 3.93 22.72 -8.11
C ARG A 399 4.52 24.07 -8.47
N ASP A 400 4.80 24.27 -9.76
CA ASP A 400 5.26 25.57 -10.25
C ASP A 400 4.20 26.64 -9.97
N SER A 401 4.58 27.66 -9.21
CA SER A 401 3.71 28.75 -8.77
C SER A 401 3.17 29.64 -9.90
N GLN A 402 3.83 29.67 -11.06
CA GLN A 402 3.47 30.54 -12.18
C GLN A 402 2.45 29.90 -13.12
N SER A 403 2.64 28.62 -13.45
CA SER A 403 1.82 27.93 -14.46
C SER A 403 1.01 26.76 -13.92
N ASN A 404 1.31 26.30 -12.69
CA ASN A 404 0.77 25.07 -12.08
C ASN A 404 0.92 23.82 -12.99
N ARG A 405 1.77 23.91 -14.01
CA ARG A 405 1.87 22.94 -15.11
C ARG A 405 2.84 21.82 -14.81
N LEU A 406 3.87 22.08 -14.01
CA LEU A 406 4.90 21.11 -13.65
C LEU A 406 4.81 20.73 -12.19
N ILE A 407 5.13 19.47 -11.90
CA ILE A 407 5.28 18.95 -10.54
C ILE A 407 6.75 18.65 -10.33
N THR A 408 7.31 19.13 -9.21
CA THR A 408 8.68 18.81 -8.82
C THR A 408 8.66 17.99 -7.55
N LEU A 409 9.43 16.90 -7.52
CA LEU A 409 9.69 16.11 -6.32
C LEU A 409 11.11 16.43 -5.84
N LYS A 410 11.23 17.16 -4.73
CA LYS A 410 12.51 17.56 -4.14
C LYS A 410 12.86 16.71 -2.93
N PRO A 411 14.06 16.09 -2.87
CA PRO A 411 14.50 15.35 -1.70
C PRO A 411 14.55 16.22 -0.43
N ALA A 412 14.00 15.71 0.66
CA ALA A 412 14.06 16.35 1.97
C ALA A 412 13.96 15.32 3.11
N TRP A 413 14.31 15.77 4.31
CA TRP A 413 14.09 15.01 5.54
C TRP A 413 12.70 15.30 6.09
N PHE A 414 11.99 14.25 6.51
CA PHE A 414 10.67 14.33 7.11
C PHE A 414 10.64 13.61 8.44
N TYR A 415 9.96 14.19 9.42
CA TYR A 415 9.81 13.59 10.73
C TYR A 415 8.34 13.54 11.15
N LEU A 416 7.94 12.39 11.69
CA LEU A 416 6.62 12.18 12.27
C LEU A 416 6.70 12.54 13.74
N TYR A 417 6.01 13.59 14.14
CA TYR A 417 6.07 14.13 15.49
C TYR A 417 4.66 14.40 16.00
N ASN A 418 4.29 13.76 17.11
CA ASN A 418 2.94 13.84 17.66
C ASN A 418 1.87 13.62 16.58
N LYS A 419 2.01 12.52 15.82
CA LYS A 419 1.11 12.08 14.75
C LYS A 419 0.99 13.04 13.56
N ARG A 420 1.91 13.99 13.39
CA ARG A 420 1.95 14.90 12.24
C ARG A 420 3.30 14.84 11.54
N TRP A 421 3.27 14.70 10.22
CA TRP A 421 4.46 14.78 9.39
C TRP A 421 4.87 16.24 9.24
N MET A 422 6.15 16.51 9.45
CA MET A 422 6.78 17.81 9.23
C MET A 422 8.05 17.60 8.40
N GLU A 423 8.43 18.63 7.67
CA GLU A 423 9.68 18.67 6.91
C GLU A 423 10.78 19.37 7.71
N ILE A 424 12.02 18.95 7.52
CA ILE A 424 13.19 19.74 7.87
C ILE A 424 13.61 20.52 6.63
N SER A 425 13.60 21.85 6.70
CA SER A 425 13.93 22.69 5.54
C SER A 425 15.41 22.50 5.13
N PRO A 426 15.75 22.64 3.83
CA PRO A 426 17.15 22.64 3.40
C PRO A 426 17.98 23.78 4.01
N GLU A 427 17.37 24.94 4.24
CA GLU A 427 18.01 26.11 4.87
C GLU A 427 18.35 25.82 6.34
N ASP A 428 17.48 25.06 7.00
CA ASP A 428 17.58 24.65 8.40
C ASP A 428 18.75 23.68 8.67
N LEU A 429 19.12 22.87 7.68
CA LEU A 429 20.25 21.93 7.78
C LEU A 429 21.59 22.57 7.35
N GLY A 430 21.64 23.90 7.26
CA GLY A 430 22.86 24.63 6.94
C GLY A 430 23.34 24.36 5.52
N GLY A 431 22.42 24.32 4.55
CA GLY A 431 22.72 24.07 3.14
C GLY A 431 24.00 24.78 2.70
N LEU A 432 24.94 24.00 2.11
CA LEU A 432 26.16 24.49 1.48
C LEU A 432 25.86 25.79 0.75
N LYS A 433 26.27 26.92 1.34
CA LYS A 433 26.45 28.18 0.61
C LYS A 433 27.44 27.85 -0.50
N ARG A 434 26.94 27.46 -1.67
CA ARG A 434 27.70 27.65 -2.91
C ARG A 434 27.81 29.16 -3.06
N GLY A 435 28.90 29.69 -2.50
CA GLY A 435 29.33 31.05 -2.74
C GLY A 435 29.44 31.22 -4.24
N LEU A 436 28.56 32.03 -4.80
CA LEU A 436 28.88 32.82 -5.97
C LEU A 436 29.66 34.02 -5.43
N GLU A 437 30.98 33.91 -5.44
CA GLU A 437 31.82 35.04 -5.84
C GLU A 437 31.91 35.06 -7.36
#